data_AF-A0A7S1KM50-F1
#
_entry.id   AF-A0A7S1KM50-F1
#
_cell.length_a   1.000
_cell.length_b   1.000
_cell.length_c   1.000
_cell.angle_alpha   90.00
_cell.angle_beta   90.00
_cell.angle_gamma   90.00
#
_symmetry.space_group_name_H-M   'P 1'
#
loop_
_entity.id
_entity.type
_entity.pdbx_description
1 polymer ?
#
loop_
_entity_poly.entity_id
_entity_poly.type
_entity_poly.pdbx_seq_one_letter_code
_entity_poly.pdbx_strand_id
1 'polypeptide(L)'
;MMDEDGDGMHFGGRWADGPGGGEGMDEEGELDPETVCKFMGQLIRQHKSGQTFVYRDQLKANIERGNYFLKMDMMDIVNAGDEIEELKLGRQVFGALRERPLTYLPQCEKAVKQVAEELLRGV
;
A
#
# COMPACT_ATOMS: atom_id res chain seq x y z
N MET A 1 29.26 -28.60 -46.46
CA MET A 1 29.66 -27.29 -45.93
C MET A 1 28.42 -26.69 -45.32
N MET A 2 28.44 -26.57 -43.99
CA MET A 2 27.69 -25.65 -43.10
C MET A 2 26.16 -25.58 -43.20
N ASP A 3 25.37 -25.44 -42.14
CA ASP A 3 25.44 -25.63 -40.67
C ASP A 3 23.98 -25.37 -40.19
N GLU A 4 23.58 -25.98 -39.08
CA GLU A 4 22.33 -25.70 -38.34
C GLU A 4 22.31 -24.28 -37.78
N ASP A 5 21.16 -23.58 -37.79
CA ASP A 5 20.74 -22.50 -36.87
C ASP A 5 19.28 -22.13 -37.28
N GLY A 6 18.22 -22.30 -36.50
CA GLY A 6 17.99 -21.80 -35.14
C GLY A 6 16.90 -20.72 -35.20
N ASP A 7 15.61 -21.12 -35.18
CA ASP A 7 14.47 -20.20 -35.14
C ASP A 7 14.40 -19.50 -33.77
N GLY A 8 15.02 -18.33 -33.70
CA GLY A 8 15.03 -17.46 -32.52
C GLY A 8 13.97 -16.37 -32.65
N MET A 9 12.99 -16.38 -31.74
CA MET A 9 12.03 -15.29 -31.55
C MET A 9 12.74 -13.94 -31.39
N HIS A 10 12.43 -12.99 -32.26
CA HIS A 10 12.82 -11.58 -32.11
C HIS A 10 11.65 -10.76 -31.57
N PHE A 11 11.65 -10.52 -30.25
CA PHE A 11 10.96 -9.38 -29.63
C PHE A 11 11.97 -8.24 -29.52
N GLY A 12 11.68 -7.07 -30.12
CA GLY A 12 12.63 -5.96 -30.08
C GLY A 12 12.15 -4.68 -30.78
N GLY A 13 11.24 -3.98 -30.10
CA GLY A 13 11.02 -2.52 -30.10
C GLY A 13 11.42 -1.67 -31.31
N ARG A 14 10.42 -1.33 -32.15
CA ARG A 14 10.47 -0.17 -33.05
C ARG A 14 9.98 1.07 -32.29
N TRP A 15 10.91 1.86 -31.75
CA TRP A 15 10.62 3.21 -31.26
C TRP A 15 10.41 4.12 -32.49
N ALA A 16 9.16 4.27 -32.90
CA ALA A 16 8.76 5.31 -33.84
C ALA A 16 8.15 6.46 -33.04
N ASP A 17 8.87 7.58 -33.02
CA ASP A 17 8.40 8.87 -32.55
C ASP A 17 7.18 9.32 -33.38
N GLY A 18 6.08 9.64 -32.70
CA GLY A 18 4.85 10.13 -33.31
C GLY A 18 3.92 10.73 -32.25
N PRO A 19 3.54 12.01 -32.37
CA PRO A 19 2.66 12.67 -31.41
C PRO A 19 1.21 12.36 -31.80
N GLY A 20 0.52 11.56 -31.00
CA GLY A 20 -0.87 11.22 -31.28
C GLY A 20 -1.50 10.47 -30.13
N GLY A 21 -2.47 11.11 -29.49
CA GLY A 21 -3.28 10.55 -28.41
C GLY A 21 -3.87 9.20 -28.79
N GLY A 22 -3.69 8.25 -27.88
CA GLY A 22 -4.31 6.94 -27.86
C GLY A 22 -4.54 6.59 -26.40
N GLU A 23 -5.71 6.92 -25.91
CA GLU A 23 -6.22 6.53 -24.60
C GLU A 23 -6.17 5.00 -24.45
N GLY A 24 -5.57 4.52 -23.36
CA GLY A 24 -5.68 3.14 -22.91
C GLY A 24 -4.48 2.25 -23.22
N MET A 25 -3.36 2.47 -22.51
CA MET A 25 -2.30 1.47 -22.37
C MET A 25 -1.54 1.69 -21.04
N ASP A 26 -2.00 1.00 -19.99
CA ASP A 26 -1.28 0.59 -18.77
C ASP A 26 -0.20 1.53 -18.18
N GLU A 27 -0.61 2.67 -17.65
CA GLU A 27 0.09 3.30 -16.51
C GLU A 27 -0.71 2.96 -15.25
N GLU A 28 -0.35 1.88 -14.57
CA GLU A 28 -0.78 1.63 -13.19
C GLU A 28 -0.15 2.76 -12.35
N GLY A 29 -0.86 3.89 -12.30
CA GLY A 29 -0.32 5.17 -11.84
C GLY A 29 0.29 5.02 -10.46
N GLU A 30 1.53 5.51 -10.33
CA GLU A 30 2.25 5.51 -9.06
C GLU A 30 1.34 6.05 -7.94
N LEU A 31 1.05 5.19 -6.97
CA LEU A 31 0.16 5.53 -5.86
C LEU A 31 0.76 6.69 -5.09
N ASP A 32 -0.01 7.76 -4.91
CA ASP A 32 0.48 8.93 -4.21
C ASP A 32 0.86 8.57 -2.74
N PRO A 33 2.08 8.91 -2.27
CA PRO A 33 2.52 8.58 -0.93
C PRO A 33 1.60 9.11 0.19
N GLU A 34 0.95 10.26 -0.02
CA GLU A 34 0.01 10.83 0.95
C GLU A 34 -1.28 10.01 1.02
N THR A 35 -1.70 9.42 -0.10
CA THR A 35 -2.83 8.48 -0.15
C THR A 35 -2.55 7.25 0.71
N VAL A 36 -1.34 6.69 0.66
CA VAL A 36 -0.95 5.57 1.52
C VAL A 36 -0.97 5.97 3.00
N CYS A 37 -0.48 7.16 3.33
CA CYS A 37 -0.54 7.70 4.70
C CYS A 37 -1.99 7.81 5.20
N LYS A 38 -2.89 8.38 4.40
CA LYS A 38 -4.31 8.52 4.75
C LYS A 38 -4.99 7.16 4.91
N PHE A 39 -4.78 6.26 3.96
CA PHE A 39 -5.29 4.89 4.00
C PHE A 39 -4.87 4.18 5.28
N MET A 40 -3.57 4.20 5.60
CA MET A 40 -3.04 3.51 6.77
C MET A 40 -3.61 4.08 8.08
N GLY A 41 -3.74 5.41 8.16
CA GLY A 41 -4.37 6.05 9.32
C GLY A 41 -5.84 5.64 9.50
N GLN A 42 -6.60 5.53 8.40
CA GLN A 42 -7.98 5.06 8.45
C GLN A 42 -8.08 3.58 8.83
N LEU A 43 -7.21 2.74 8.26
CA LEU A 43 -7.15 1.32 8.61
C LEU A 43 -6.92 1.12 10.10
N ILE A 44 -5.95 1.82 10.70
CA ILE A 44 -5.65 1.72 12.14
C ILE A 44 -6.85 2.14 12.99
N ARG A 45 -7.57 3.20 12.60
CA ARG A 45 -8.71 3.74 13.36
C ARG A 45 -9.96 2.87 13.25
N GLN A 46 -10.21 2.28 12.07
CA GLN A 46 -11.51 1.72 11.73
C GLN A 46 -11.54 0.19 11.66
N HIS A 47 -10.40 -0.46 11.40
CA HIS A 47 -10.37 -1.91 11.22
C HIS A 47 -10.79 -2.64 12.50
N LYS A 48 -11.76 -3.54 12.33
CA LYS A 48 -12.32 -4.33 13.42
C LYS A 48 -12.16 -5.82 13.13
N SER A 49 -11.91 -6.57 14.18
CA SER A 49 -12.13 -8.01 14.19
C SER A 49 -13.25 -8.28 15.18
N GLY A 50 -14.41 -8.68 14.66
CA GLY A 50 -15.65 -8.77 15.42
C GLY A 50 -16.09 -7.41 15.97
N GLN A 51 -16.04 -7.24 17.30
CA GLN A 51 -16.45 -5.99 17.99
C GLN A 51 -15.28 -5.12 18.45
N THR A 52 -14.03 -5.54 18.21
CA THR A 52 -12.83 -4.89 18.76
C THR A 52 -12.04 -4.17 17.68
N PHE A 53 -11.44 -3.01 18.01
CA PHE A 53 -10.60 -2.25 17.09
C PHE A 53 -9.16 -2.73 17.20
N VAL A 54 -8.79 -3.72 16.38
CA VAL A 54 -7.55 -4.49 16.52
C VAL A 54 -6.32 -3.60 16.64
N TYR A 55 -6.12 -2.72 15.66
CA TYR A 55 -4.90 -1.92 15.57
C TYR A 55 -4.90 -0.70 16.49
N ARG A 56 -6.06 -0.05 16.66
CA ARG A 56 -6.21 1.07 17.59
C ARG A 56 -5.96 0.64 19.03
N ASP A 57 -6.58 -0.45 19.46
CA ASP A 57 -6.48 -0.94 20.84
C ASP A 57 -5.07 -1.49 21.12
N GLN A 58 -4.47 -2.18 20.14
CA GLN A 58 -3.07 -2.60 20.21
C GLN A 58 -2.12 -1.41 20.34
N LEU A 59 -2.28 -0.37 19.52
CA LEU A 59 -1.44 0.82 19.56
C LEU A 59 -1.55 1.53 20.91
N LYS A 60 -2.77 1.71 21.42
CA LYS A 60 -3.01 2.31 22.73
C LYS A 60 -2.34 1.53 23.85
N ALA A 61 -2.56 0.21 23.90
CA ALA A 61 -1.97 -0.65 24.93
C ALA A 61 -0.43 -0.68 24.85
N ASN A 62 0.14 -0.61 23.65
CA ASN A 62 1.58 -0.55 23.45
C ASN A 62 2.17 0.77 23.97
N ILE A 63 1.53 1.91 23.66
CA ILE A 63 1.93 3.22 24.17
C ILE A 63 1.92 3.26 25.69
N GLU A 64 0.85 2.77 26.33
CA GLU A 64 0.72 2.73 27.80
C GLU A 64 1.83 1.88 28.46
N ARG A 65 2.35 0.88 27.74
CA ARG A 65 3.44 0.01 28.19
C ARG A 65 4.84 0.51 27.83
N GLY A 66 4.95 1.65 27.12
CA GLY A 66 6.23 2.17 26.62
C GLY A 66 6.79 1.40 25.42
N ASN A 67 5.97 0.61 24.73
CA ASN A 67 6.31 -0.10 23.50
C ASN A 67 5.89 0.73 22.28
N TYR A 68 6.82 1.16 21.44
CA TYR A 68 6.54 2.03 20.30
C TYR A 68 6.51 1.28 18.97
N PHE A 69 5.66 0.24 18.87
CA PHE A 69 5.46 -0.51 17.64
C PHE A 69 3.99 -0.86 17.41
N LEU A 70 3.63 -1.10 16.16
CA LEU A 70 2.36 -1.68 15.75
C LEU A 70 2.66 -2.90 14.87
N LYS A 71 1.94 -4.01 15.09
CA LYS A 71 2.08 -5.22 14.27
C LYS A 71 0.80 -5.41 13.47
N MET A 72 0.93 -5.50 12.16
CA MET A 72 -0.20 -5.61 11.24
C MET A 72 -0.12 -6.89 10.40
N ASP A 73 -1.29 -7.45 10.08
CA ASP A 73 -1.40 -8.46 9.04
C ASP A 73 -1.56 -7.75 7.69
N MET A 74 -0.74 -8.17 6.72
CA MET A 74 -0.81 -7.61 5.37
C MET A 74 -2.11 -7.99 4.66
N MET A 75 -2.76 -9.09 5.04
CA MET A 75 -4.07 -9.44 4.46
C MET A 75 -5.19 -8.51 4.94
N ASP A 76 -5.07 -7.91 6.13
CA ASP A 76 -6.05 -6.93 6.59
C ASP A 76 -6.01 -5.65 5.74
N ILE A 77 -4.84 -5.29 5.20
CA ILE A 77 -4.72 -4.18 4.24
C ILE A 77 -5.53 -4.49 2.98
N VAL A 78 -5.46 -5.72 2.48
CA VAL A 78 -6.17 -6.15 1.26
C VAL A 78 -7.68 -6.23 1.50
N ASN A 79 -8.08 -6.82 2.62
CA ASN A 79 -9.48 -7.12 2.94
C ASN A 79 -10.24 -5.90 3.49
N ALA A 80 -9.55 -4.88 4.01
CA ALA A 80 -10.21 -3.72 4.60
C ALA A 80 -11.12 -2.97 3.61
N GLY A 81 -10.82 -3.02 2.32
CA GLY A 81 -11.67 -2.43 1.28
C GLY A 81 -12.99 -3.15 1.05
N ASP A 82 -13.13 -4.39 1.51
CA ASP A 82 -14.38 -5.15 1.44
C ASP A 82 -15.37 -4.71 2.53
N GLU A 83 -14.88 -4.16 3.64
CA GLU A 83 -15.69 -3.74 4.79
C GLU A 83 -15.81 -2.21 4.91
N ILE A 84 -14.79 -1.46 4.52
CA ILE A 84 -14.68 0.00 4.70
C ILE A 84 -14.49 0.64 3.33
N GLU A 85 -15.46 1.45 2.90
CA GLU A 85 -15.47 2.07 1.58
C GLU A 85 -14.25 2.98 1.34
N GLU A 86 -13.80 3.70 2.35
CA GLU A 86 -12.61 4.55 2.31
C GLU A 86 -11.30 3.76 2.15
N LEU A 87 -11.35 2.43 2.29
CA LEU A 87 -10.20 1.51 2.20
C LEU A 87 -10.25 0.63 0.93
N LYS A 88 -11.05 1.00 -0.08
CA LYS A 88 -11.09 0.29 -1.39
C LYS A 88 -9.72 0.18 -2.09
N LEU A 89 -8.76 1.04 -1.73
CA LEU A 89 -7.40 1.01 -2.28
C LEU A 89 -6.50 -0.08 -1.67
N GLY A 90 -7.02 -0.96 -0.80
CA GLY A 90 -6.24 -1.98 -0.10
C GLY A 90 -5.31 -2.82 -1.00
N ARG A 91 -5.82 -3.29 -2.14
CA ARG A 91 -5.02 -4.07 -3.12
C ARG A 91 -3.88 -3.25 -3.72
N GLN A 92 -4.15 -2.00 -4.08
CA GLN A 92 -3.15 -1.12 -4.69
C GLN A 92 -2.08 -0.72 -3.66
N VAL A 93 -2.49 -0.40 -2.43
CA VAL A 93 -1.58 -0.10 -1.32
C VAL A 93 -0.70 -1.31 -0.98
N PHE A 94 -1.28 -2.51 -0.98
CA PHE A 94 -0.53 -3.75 -0.79
C PHE A 94 0.50 -3.96 -1.93
N GLY A 95 0.10 -3.75 -3.19
CA GLY A 95 1.00 -3.79 -4.34
C GLY A 95 2.16 -2.80 -4.20
N ALA A 96 1.84 -1.55 -3.93
CA ALA A 96 2.80 -0.46 -3.71
C ALA A 96 3.82 -0.79 -2.59
N LEU A 97 3.35 -1.30 -1.44
CA LEU A 97 4.20 -1.71 -0.33
C LEU A 97 5.12 -2.89 -0.71
N ARG A 98 4.65 -3.80 -1.55
CA ARG A 98 5.43 -4.96 -2.01
C ARG A 98 6.48 -4.56 -3.04
N GLU A 99 6.17 -3.64 -3.94
CA GLU A 99 7.06 -3.23 -5.04
C GLU A 99 8.08 -2.18 -4.60
N ARG A 100 7.65 -1.20 -3.79
CA ARG A 100 8.49 -0.06 -3.37
C ARG A 100 8.39 0.20 -1.86
N PRO A 101 8.75 -0.78 -1.01
CA PRO A 101 8.62 -0.66 0.45
C PRO A 101 9.34 0.57 1.02
N LEU A 102 10.52 0.91 0.50
CA LEU A 102 11.30 2.05 0.98
C LEU A 102 10.62 3.41 0.73
N THR A 103 9.73 3.49 -0.25
CA THR A 103 8.95 4.70 -0.55
C THR A 103 7.73 4.82 0.38
N TYR A 104 7.03 3.71 0.58
CA TYR A 104 5.69 3.71 1.19
C TYR A 104 5.68 3.36 2.68
N LEU A 105 6.64 2.57 3.17
CA LEU A 105 6.75 2.25 4.60
C LEU A 105 6.89 3.51 5.48
N PRO A 106 7.70 4.54 5.11
CA PRO A 106 7.75 5.79 5.87
C PRO A 106 6.40 6.51 5.97
N GLN A 107 5.53 6.36 4.95
CA GLN A 107 4.18 6.93 4.98
C GLN A 107 3.27 6.17 5.94
N CYS A 108 3.42 4.85 6.03
CA CYS A 108 2.74 4.04 7.04
C CYS A 108 3.19 4.44 8.45
N GLU A 109 4.49 4.59 8.70
CA GLU A 109 5.03 5.04 9.99
C GLU A 109 4.53 6.43 10.36
N LYS A 110 4.49 7.36 9.38
CA LYS A 110 3.92 8.70 9.57
C LYS A 110 2.45 8.62 9.99
N ALA A 111 1.66 7.76 9.35
CA ALA A 111 0.25 7.54 9.70
C ALA A 111 0.09 6.97 11.13
N VAL A 112 0.89 5.95 11.49
CA VAL A 112 0.91 5.36 12.84
C VAL A 112 1.22 6.44 13.88
N LYS A 113 2.22 7.29 13.61
CA LYS A 113 2.60 8.39 14.50
C LYS A 113 1.45 9.39 14.70
N GLN A 114 0.78 9.79 13.63
CA GLN A 114 -0.37 10.71 13.72
C GLN A 114 -1.49 10.12 14.59
N VAL A 115 -1.83 8.84 14.38
CA VAL A 115 -2.86 8.17 15.19
C VAL A 115 -2.40 8.02 16.65
N ALA A 116 -1.12 7.72 16.90
CA ALA A 116 -0.57 7.66 18.25
C ALA A 116 -0.67 9.01 18.98
N GLU A 117 -0.34 10.12 18.30
CA GLU A 117 -0.46 11.47 18.85
C GLU A 117 -1.92 11.84 19.16
N GLU A 118 -2.87 11.43 18.31
CA GLU A 118 -4.32 11.60 18.55
C GLU A 118 -4.76 10.82 19.80
N LEU A 119 -4.33 9.57 19.94
CA LEU A 119 -4.65 8.74 21.09
C LEU A 119 -4.07 9.31 22.39
N LEU A 120 -2.86 9.87 22.34
CA LEU A 120 -2.21 10.51 23.50
C LEU A 120 -2.85 11.83 23.92
N ARG A 121 -3.38 12.62 22.97
CA ARG A 121 -4.08 13.88 23.27
C ARG A 121 -5.51 13.68 23.79
N GLY A 122 -6.10 12.52 23.53
CA GLY A 122 -7.45 12.15 23.96
C GLY A 122 -7.53 11.46 25.33
N VAL A 123 -6.39 11.32 26.03
CA VAL A 123 -6.27 10.84 27.42
C VAL A 123 -6.11 12.04 28.34
#